data_AF-A0A3D5S499-F1
#
_entry.id   AF-A0A3D5S499-F1
#
_cell.length_a   1.000
_cell.length_b   1.000
_cell.length_c   1.000
_cell.angle_alpha   90.00
_cell.angle_beta   90.00
_cell.angle_gamma   90.00
#
_symmetry.space_group_name_H-M   'P 1'
#
loop_
_entity.id
_entity.type
_entity.pdbx_description
1 polymer ?
#
loop_
_entity_poly.entity_id
_entity_poly.type
_entity_poly.pdbx_seq_one_letter_code
_entity_poly.pdbx_strand_id
1 'polypeptide(L)'
;MKTRFSMMMLAAVYVLSSCDSSDSMDSPEGKATMQITLVDDPAAYEAVLIDVQGIEYKLEIDDDDIEDEDDDDNGDEGSRIYDDEGEWIYVDIEPRVYDILELQNGTEAVLADVDIEAGELKEVRLILGDNNQVVIDGDTLDMKVPSGSSSGLKVKVDSDIEAGESYELVVDFDAAKSIVHTGSDKYILKPVIRAKLIESDEPEYGAIAGVVAPDSVSSVVYIINEDEDSVSTMPEPNGYFLVEMLEAGFYDVVAIPSEESGLTGASALDVEVMIDVTTELDTLKFTE
;
A
#
# COMPACT_ATOMS: atom_id res chain seq x y z
N MET A 1 36.87 25.24 -76.41
CA MET A 1 37.75 24.19 -75.85
C MET A 1 37.15 23.84 -74.49
N LYS A 2 36.39 22.74 -74.38
CA LYS A 2 36.85 21.39 -73.94
C LYS A 2 37.67 21.55 -72.66
N THR A 3 37.14 21.25 -71.48
CA THR A 3 37.14 19.93 -70.80
C THR A 3 36.87 20.21 -69.31
N ARG A 4 36.32 19.37 -68.43
CA ARG A 4 35.73 18.03 -68.43
C ARG A 4 34.90 17.97 -67.13
N PHE A 5 33.75 17.34 -67.24
CA PHE A 5 32.87 16.91 -66.16
C PHE A 5 33.62 15.87 -65.31
N SER A 6 33.77 16.10 -63.99
CA SER A 6 34.24 15.10 -63.04
C SER A 6 33.25 15.03 -61.90
N MET A 7 32.32 14.08 -62.06
CA MET A 7 31.36 13.65 -61.06
C MET A 7 32.13 12.93 -59.95
N MET A 8 32.36 13.62 -58.83
CA MET A 8 32.90 13.02 -57.62
C MET A 8 31.72 12.69 -56.72
N MET A 9 31.36 11.41 -56.70
CA MET A 9 30.32 10.83 -55.85
C MET A 9 30.82 10.90 -54.40
N LEU A 10 30.39 11.92 -53.66
CA LEU A 10 30.63 12.02 -52.23
C LEU A 10 29.61 11.12 -51.54
N ALA A 11 30.03 9.93 -51.13
CA ALA A 11 29.26 9.07 -50.25
C ALA A 11 29.18 9.75 -48.87
N ALA A 12 28.07 10.42 -48.60
CA ALA A 12 27.73 10.88 -47.26
C ALA A 12 27.32 9.66 -46.44
N VAL A 13 28.22 9.19 -45.58
CA VAL A 13 27.90 8.24 -44.53
C VAL A 13 27.04 9.00 -43.51
N TYR A 14 25.73 8.79 -43.59
CA TYR A 14 24.81 9.18 -42.52
C TYR A 14 25.07 8.22 -41.37
N VAL A 15 25.74 8.70 -40.34
CA VAL A 15 25.75 8.06 -39.02
C VAL A 15 24.35 8.27 -38.46
N LEU A 16 23.51 7.24 -38.53
CA LEU A 16 22.29 7.19 -37.75
C LEU A 16 22.72 6.98 -36.29
N SER A 17 22.75 8.06 -35.51
CA SER A 17 22.65 7.96 -34.07
C SER A 17 21.29 7.34 -33.76
N SER A 18 21.29 6.05 -33.45
CA SER A 18 20.24 5.45 -32.65
C SER A 18 20.47 5.97 -31.24
N CYS A 19 19.69 6.98 -30.83
CA CYS A 19 19.43 7.17 -29.42
C CYS A 19 18.55 6.00 -29.03
N ASP A 20 19.17 4.99 -28.42
CA ASP A 20 18.46 4.03 -27.61
C ASP A 20 17.94 4.80 -26.40
N SER A 21 16.65 5.07 -26.40
CA SER A 21 15.93 5.63 -25.27
C SER A 21 15.37 4.48 -24.47
N SER A 22 16.16 4.02 -23.51
CA SER A 22 15.68 3.30 -22.33
C SER A 22 16.65 3.67 -21.21
N ASP A 23 16.30 4.72 -20.46
CA ASP A 23 16.76 4.82 -19.08
C ASP A 23 16.04 3.67 -18.36
N SER A 24 16.61 2.46 -18.44
CA SER A 24 16.33 1.44 -17.45
C SER A 24 16.96 1.94 -16.16
N MET A 25 16.15 2.08 -15.11
CA MET A 25 16.65 2.15 -13.76
C MET A 25 17.55 0.92 -13.58
N ASP A 26 18.87 1.12 -13.55
CA ASP A 26 19.78 0.09 -13.05
C ASP A 26 19.42 -0.06 -11.57
N SER A 27 18.54 -1.02 -11.25
CA SER A 27 18.48 -1.54 -9.89
C SER A 27 19.88 -2.00 -9.54
N PRO A 28 20.45 -1.60 -8.38
CA PRO A 28 21.76 -2.08 -7.97
C PRO A 28 21.80 -3.61 -8.08
N GLU A 29 22.90 -4.17 -8.60
CA GLU A 29 23.03 -5.62 -8.77
C GLU A 29 22.62 -6.36 -7.48
N GLY A 30 21.66 -7.28 -7.57
CA GLY A 30 21.15 -8.05 -6.43
C GLY A 30 19.97 -7.44 -5.64
N LYS A 31 19.48 -6.25 -6.01
CA LYS A 31 18.38 -5.56 -5.29
C LYS A 31 17.09 -5.46 -6.08
N ALA A 32 15.99 -5.40 -5.33
CA ALA A 32 14.68 -4.98 -5.80
C ALA A 32 14.40 -3.54 -5.33
N THR A 33 13.32 -2.96 -5.86
CA THR A 33 12.76 -1.70 -5.36
C THR A 33 11.47 -2.00 -4.61
N MET A 34 11.25 -1.36 -3.46
CA MET A 34 10.03 -1.51 -2.68
C MET A 34 9.51 -0.15 -2.24
N GLN A 35 8.29 0.17 -2.66
CA GLN A 35 7.53 1.30 -2.12
C GLN A 35 6.71 0.81 -0.91
N ILE A 36 6.71 1.56 0.18
CA ILE A 36 5.92 1.25 1.38
C ILE A 36 4.80 2.26 1.50
N THR A 37 3.56 1.78 1.42
CA THR A 37 2.34 2.61 1.46
C THR A 37 1.53 2.35 2.72
N LEU A 38 0.72 3.33 3.12
CA LEU A 38 -0.23 3.24 4.23
C LEU A 38 -1.64 3.50 3.71
N VAL A 39 -2.55 2.60 4.07
CA VAL A 39 -3.99 2.67 3.79
C VAL A 39 -4.79 2.35 5.07
N ASP A 40 -6.10 2.54 5.04
CA ASP A 40 -6.99 2.26 6.18
C ASP A 40 -8.29 1.56 5.79
N ASP A 41 -8.78 0.73 6.70
CA ASP A 41 -10.14 0.18 6.67
C ASP A 41 -11.13 1.20 7.30
N PRO A 42 -12.34 1.38 6.73
CA PRO A 42 -13.29 2.40 7.22
C PRO A 42 -13.62 2.31 8.70
N ALA A 43 -13.68 3.48 9.34
CA ALA A 43 -14.09 3.60 10.74
C ALA A 43 -15.09 4.75 10.96
N ALA A 44 -15.98 4.56 11.92
CA ALA A 44 -17.02 5.53 12.28
C ALA A 44 -16.49 6.63 13.21
N TYR A 45 -15.49 7.37 12.77
CA TYR A 45 -14.95 8.57 13.43
C TYR A 45 -14.86 9.72 12.42
N GLU A 46 -14.69 10.96 12.90
CA GLU A 46 -14.54 12.11 12.00
C GLU A 46 -13.12 12.22 11.45
N ALA A 47 -12.12 11.83 12.24
CA ALA A 47 -10.71 11.74 11.86
C ALA A 47 -9.97 10.82 12.83
N VAL A 48 -8.91 10.16 12.34
CA VAL A 48 -8.01 9.35 13.16
C VAL A 48 -6.58 9.75 12.83
N LEU A 49 -5.98 10.50 13.75
CA LEU A 49 -4.66 11.09 13.59
C LEU A 49 -3.61 10.15 14.19
N ILE A 50 -2.81 9.51 13.35
CA ILE A 50 -1.75 8.56 13.75
C ILE A 50 -0.38 9.19 13.53
N ASP A 51 0.40 9.26 14.61
CA ASP A 51 1.76 9.78 14.63
C ASP A 51 2.75 8.69 14.22
N VAL A 52 3.19 8.70 12.97
CA VAL A 52 4.11 7.71 12.41
C VAL A 52 5.54 8.23 12.51
N GLN A 53 6.41 7.46 13.16
CA GLN A 53 7.78 7.85 13.49
C GLN A 53 8.86 7.04 12.76
N GLY A 54 8.52 5.86 12.26
CA GLY A 54 9.50 5.00 11.61
C GLY A 54 8.88 3.72 11.08
N ILE A 55 9.62 3.06 10.20
CA ILE A 55 9.33 1.71 9.74
C ILE A 55 10.61 0.88 9.90
N GLU A 56 10.45 -0.36 10.32
CA GLU A 56 11.50 -1.36 10.21
C GLU A 56 10.95 -2.54 9.42
N TYR A 57 11.78 -3.18 8.60
CA TYR A 57 11.47 -4.48 8.02
C TYR A 57 12.50 -5.50 8.44
N LYS A 58 12.13 -6.76 8.35
CA LYS A 58 12.97 -7.89 8.71
C LYS A 58 13.16 -8.78 7.50
N LEU A 59 14.40 -8.89 7.04
CA LEU A 59 14.76 -9.65 5.85
C LEU A 59 15.68 -10.81 6.25
N GLU A 60 15.40 -11.99 5.70
CA GLU A 60 16.28 -13.15 5.72
C GLU A 60 16.90 -13.30 4.33
N ILE A 61 18.21 -13.39 4.24
CA ILE A 61 18.93 -13.53 2.96
C ILE A 61 19.57 -14.91 2.98
N ASP A 62 19.39 -15.68 1.90
CA ASP A 62 20.01 -17.00 1.77
C ASP A 62 21.53 -16.86 1.65
N ASP A 63 22.27 -17.62 2.48
CA ASP A 63 23.75 -17.60 2.53
C ASP A 63 24.43 -17.93 1.17
N ASP A 64 23.71 -18.56 0.24
CA ASP A 64 24.22 -18.97 -1.08
C ASP A 64 24.23 -17.82 -2.12
N ASP A 65 23.49 -16.73 -1.88
CA ASP A 65 23.36 -15.58 -2.82
C ASP A 65 24.27 -14.40 -2.47
N ILE A 66 25.05 -14.52 -1.40
CA ILE A 66 26.13 -13.58 -1.09
C ILE A 66 27.28 -13.92 -2.04
N GLU A 67 27.42 -13.17 -3.12
CA GLU A 67 28.70 -13.15 -3.82
C GLU A 67 29.74 -12.66 -2.81
N ASP A 68 30.60 -13.58 -2.37
CA ASP A 68 31.84 -13.24 -1.68
C ASP A 68 32.57 -12.23 -2.58
N GLU A 69 32.40 -10.93 -2.32
CA GLU A 69 33.35 -9.95 -2.80
C GLU A 69 34.67 -10.35 -2.15
N ASP A 70 35.50 -11.07 -2.92
CA ASP A 70 36.87 -11.46 -2.59
C ASP A 70 37.66 -10.20 -2.23
N ASP A 71 37.52 -9.70 -1.00
CA ASP A 71 38.17 -8.49 -0.55
C ASP A 71 39.52 -8.87 0.06
N ASP A 72 40.55 -8.55 -0.72
CA ASP A 72 41.97 -8.66 -0.41
C ASP A 72 42.29 -8.19 1.03
N ASP A 73 42.70 -9.16 1.87
CA ASP A 73 43.63 -9.05 2.99
C ASP A 73 43.89 -7.63 3.53
N ASN A 74 42.96 -7.08 4.32
CA ASN A 74 43.25 -6.06 5.33
C ASN A 74 42.22 -6.07 6.49
N GLY A 75 42.23 -7.15 7.26
CA GLY A 75 42.06 -7.14 8.73
C GLY A 75 41.09 -6.13 9.38
N ASP A 76 39.85 -6.08 8.94
CA ASP A 76 38.71 -5.64 9.76
C ASP A 76 37.65 -6.74 9.68
N GLU A 77 37.54 -7.54 10.74
CA GLU A 77 36.60 -8.66 10.81
C GLU A 77 35.17 -8.15 11.01
N GLY A 78 34.57 -7.71 9.92
CA GLY A 78 33.12 -7.57 9.76
C GLY A 78 32.55 -8.79 9.05
N SER A 79 32.77 -10.00 9.58
CA SER A 79 31.97 -11.16 9.18
C SER A 79 30.52 -10.83 9.54
N ARG A 80 29.73 -10.47 8.52
CA ARG A 80 28.27 -10.44 8.62
C ARG A 80 27.83 -11.87 8.80
N ILE A 81 27.76 -12.31 10.05
CA ILE A 81 27.11 -13.56 10.39
C ILE A 81 25.63 -13.28 10.27
N TYR A 82 25.04 -13.67 9.15
CA TYR A 82 23.59 -13.78 9.01
C TYR A 82 23.19 -14.88 10.00
N ASP A 83 22.45 -14.50 11.05
CA ASP A 83 21.78 -15.50 11.84
C ASP A 83 20.54 -15.97 11.06
N ASP A 84 20.22 -17.25 11.23
CA ASP A 84 19.01 -17.95 10.74
C ASP A 84 17.69 -17.27 11.23
N GLU A 85 17.78 -16.08 11.84
CA GLU A 85 16.69 -15.32 12.41
C GLU A 85 16.42 -14.01 11.66
N GLY A 86 17.26 -13.53 10.72
CA GLY A 86 17.04 -12.33 9.90
C GLY A 86 17.26 -10.98 10.61
N GLU A 87 17.71 -9.96 9.89
CA GLU A 87 18.09 -8.64 10.44
C GLU A 87 16.93 -7.62 10.36
N TRP A 88 16.73 -6.83 11.43
CA TRP A 88 15.83 -5.68 11.41
C TRP A 88 16.54 -4.47 10.81
N ILE A 89 16.06 -3.99 9.67
CA ILE A 89 16.59 -2.84 8.95
C ILE A 89 15.63 -1.66 9.16
N TYR A 90 16.18 -0.53 9.61
CA TYR A 90 15.42 0.69 9.78
C TYR A 90 15.31 1.46 8.46
N VAL A 91 14.09 1.88 8.14
CA VAL A 91 13.81 2.76 7.00
C VAL A 91 13.70 4.18 7.50
N ASP A 92 14.58 5.05 6.98
CA ASP A 92 14.53 6.48 7.29
C ASP A 92 13.32 7.10 6.59
N ILE A 93 12.36 7.57 7.37
CA ILE A 93 11.17 8.27 6.90
C ILE A 93 11.06 9.61 7.61
N GLU A 94 10.34 10.57 7.00
CA GLU A 94 10.01 11.81 7.69
C GLU A 94 8.86 11.57 8.69
N PRO A 95 9.09 11.72 10.01
CA PRO A 95 8.04 11.52 11.00
C PRO A 95 6.92 12.53 10.82
N ARG A 96 5.68 12.06 10.76
CA ARG A 96 4.50 12.92 10.61
C ARG A 96 3.22 12.27 11.11
N VAL A 97 2.21 13.10 11.30
CA VAL A 97 0.85 12.67 11.66
C VAL A 97 0.03 12.53 10.39
N TYR A 98 -0.58 11.36 10.19
CA TYR A 98 -1.52 11.06 9.10
C TYR A 98 -2.94 11.04 9.65
N ASP A 99 -3.89 11.64 8.94
CA ASP A 99 -5.30 11.30 9.13
C ASP A 99 -5.58 10.05 8.30
N ILE A 100 -5.59 8.90 8.94
CA ILE A 100 -5.65 7.62 8.21
C ILE A 100 -7.03 7.39 7.58
N LEU A 101 -8.07 8.08 8.05
CA LEU A 101 -9.39 7.99 7.39
C LEU A 101 -9.44 8.68 6.02
N GLU A 102 -8.43 9.49 5.68
CA GLU A 102 -8.26 10.02 4.32
C GLU A 102 -7.58 9.02 3.37
N LEU A 103 -7.05 7.89 3.88
CA LEU A 103 -6.28 6.89 3.13
C LEU A 103 -7.16 5.71 2.71
N GLN A 104 -8.28 6.04 2.08
CA GLN A 104 -9.31 5.11 1.61
C GLN A 104 -9.66 5.43 0.15
N ASN A 105 -10.47 4.57 -0.49
CA ASN A 105 -10.95 4.79 -1.86
C ASN A 105 -9.83 5.04 -2.88
N GLY A 106 -8.73 4.29 -2.79
CA GLY A 106 -7.54 4.41 -3.64
C GLY A 106 -6.66 5.63 -3.35
N THR A 107 -6.89 6.28 -2.21
CA THR A 107 -5.93 7.25 -1.66
C THR A 107 -5.04 6.53 -0.65
N GLU A 108 -3.73 6.75 -0.76
CA GLU A 108 -2.72 6.14 0.10
C GLU A 108 -1.67 7.18 0.51
N ALA A 109 -0.91 6.86 1.56
CA ALA A 109 0.26 7.63 1.94
C ALA A 109 1.54 6.82 1.67
N VAL A 110 2.37 7.32 0.76
CA VAL A 110 3.73 6.80 0.59
C VAL A 110 4.56 7.16 1.82
N LEU A 111 5.02 6.14 2.54
CA LEU A 111 5.86 6.30 3.72
C LEU A 111 7.34 6.30 3.35
N ALA A 112 7.75 5.44 2.41
CA ALA A 112 9.13 5.31 1.96
C ALA A 112 9.24 4.66 0.58
N ASP A 113 10.35 4.93 -0.10
CA ASP A 113 10.84 4.15 -1.23
C ASP A 113 12.23 3.61 -0.85
N VAL A 114 12.45 2.31 -0.97
CA VAL A 114 13.70 1.66 -0.55
C VAL A 114 14.23 0.70 -1.61
N ASP A 115 15.56 0.65 -1.75
CA ASP A 115 16.24 -0.46 -2.40
C ASP A 115 16.41 -1.58 -1.36
N ILE A 116 15.85 -2.76 -1.64
CA ILE A 116 15.85 -3.91 -0.75
C ILE A 116 16.64 -5.06 -1.39
N GLU A 117 17.45 -5.78 -0.61
CA GLU A 117 18.17 -6.97 -1.13
C GLU A 117 17.16 -8.08 -1.46
N ALA A 118 17.50 -8.94 -2.42
CA ALA A 118 16.75 -10.18 -2.62
C ALA A 118 16.84 -11.08 -1.37
N GLY A 119 15.77 -11.83 -1.12
CA GLY A 119 15.61 -12.68 0.07
C GLY A 119 14.16 -12.79 0.51
N GLU A 120 13.92 -13.27 1.73
CA GLU A 120 12.57 -13.45 2.27
C GLU A 120 12.22 -12.32 3.27
N LEU A 121 11.24 -11.50 2.91
CA LEU A 121 10.65 -10.46 3.76
C LEU A 121 9.73 -11.12 4.80
N LYS A 122 10.21 -11.22 6.03
CA LYS A 122 9.50 -11.91 7.13
C LYS A 122 8.50 -11.03 7.83
N GLU A 123 8.94 -9.84 8.24
CA GLU A 123 8.15 -8.97 9.10
C GLU A 123 8.30 -7.50 8.71
N VAL A 124 7.25 -6.73 8.94
CA VAL A 124 7.29 -5.25 8.94
C VAL A 124 6.84 -4.73 10.30
N ARG A 125 7.38 -3.59 10.70
CA ARG A 125 7.03 -2.92 11.95
C ARG A 125 6.80 -1.44 11.71
N LEU A 126 5.59 -1.00 12.01
CA LEU A 126 5.25 0.41 12.07
C LEU A 126 5.53 0.96 13.48
N ILE A 127 6.32 2.03 13.56
CA ILE A 127 6.68 2.70 14.81
C ILE A 127 5.80 3.94 14.97
N LEU A 128 5.05 3.97 16.08
CA LEU A 128 4.16 5.08 16.40
C LEU A 128 4.75 5.97 17.48
N GLY A 129 4.51 7.27 17.36
CA GLY A 129 4.83 8.28 18.36
C GLY A 129 3.73 8.40 19.43
N ASP A 130 3.79 9.48 20.21
CA ASP A 130 2.86 9.73 21.30
C ASP A 130 1.68 10.62 20.89
N ASN A 131 1.75 11.31 19.74
CA ASN A 131 0.77 12.32 19.33
C ASN A 131 -0.40 11.73 18.51
N ASN A 132 -1.00 10.64 19.01
CA ASN A 132 -2.14 10.00 18.35
C ASN A 132 -3.46 10.53 18.89
N GLN A 133 -4.40 10.87 18.02
CA GLN A 133 -5.67 11.50 18.40
C GLN A 133 -6.83 10.96 17.57
N VAL A 134 -8.04 11.04 18.12
CA VAL A 134 -9.29 10.74 17.41
C VAL A 134 -10.21 11.95 17.49
N VAL A 135 -10.94 12.23 16.42
CA VAL A 135 -11.94 13.31 16.37
C VAL A 135 -13.35 12.71 16.37
N ILE A 136 -14.16 13.17 17.32
CA ILE A 136 -15.53 12.68 17.54
C ILE A 136 -16.40 13.88 17.92
N ASP A 137 -17.53 14.06 17.24
CA ASP A 137 -18.45 15.17 17.46
C ASP A 137 -17.76 16.56 17.44
N GLY A 138 -16.71 16.71 16.64
CA GLY A 138 -15.87 17.91 16.55
C GLY A 138 -14.81 18.09 17.66
N ASP A 139 -14.75 17.20 18.66
CA ASP A 139 -13.75 17.23 19.72
C ASP A 139 -12.54 16.35 19.38
N THR A 140 -11.34 16.93 19.45
CA THR A 140 -10.07 16.19 19.29
C THR A 140 -9.61 15.63 20.64
N LEU A 141 -9.50 14.30 20.72
CA LEU A 141 -9.20 13.58 21.95
C LEU A 141 -7.90 12.77 21.81
N ASP A 142 -6.99 12.93 22.78
CA ASP A 142 -5.74 12.17 22.82
C ASP A 142 -6.00 10.68 23.05
N MET A 143 -5.29 9.83 22.28
CA MET A 143 -5.30 8.39 22.45
C MET A 143 -4.04 7.92 23.15
N LYS A 144 -4.22 7.13 24.22
CA LYS A 144 -3.08 6.53 24.91
C LYS A 144 -2.61 5.27 24.16
N VAL A 145 -1.32 5.21 23.82
CA VAL A 145 -0.68 3.97 23.35
C VAL A 145 -0.18 3.15 24.55
N PRO A 146 -0.64 1.90 24.77
CA PRO A 146 -0.08 1.04 25.81
C PRO A 146 1.40 0.72 25.53
N SER A 147 2.21 0.58 26.58
CA SER A 147 3.66 0.35 26.48
C SER A 147 4.07 -0.95 25.76
N GLY A 148 3.13 -1.87 25.49
CA GLY A 148 3.36 -3.06 24.68
C GLY A 148 3.25 -2.83 23.17
N SER A 149 2.70 -1.67 22.76
CA SER A 149 2.56 -1.24 21.36
C SER A 149 3.56 -0.13 20.99
N SER A 150 4.22 0.48 21.98
CA SER A 150 5.19 1.56 21.77
C SER A 150 6.53 1.11 21.17
N SER A 151 6.85 -0.19 21.22
CA SER A 151 8.03 -0.75 20.53
C SER A 151 7.82 -0.95 19.03
N GLY A 152 6.66 -0.54 18.51
CA GLY A 152 6.16 -0.82 17.18
C GLY A 152 5.34 -2.12 17.13
N LEU A 153 4.29 -2.13 16.32
CA LEU A 153 3.48 -3.32 16.07
C LEU A 153 4.09 -4.09 14.90
N LYS A 154 4.38 -5.38 15.14
CA LYS A 154 4.97 -6.28 14.15
C LYS A 154 3.88 -6.99 13.37
N VAL A 155 4.08 -7.08 12.07
CA VAL A 155 3.23 -7.81 11.13
C VAL A 155 4.08 -8.81 10.41
N LYS A 156 3.53 -10.00 10.21
CA LYS A 156 4.16 -10.99 9.33
C LYS A 156 3.78 -10.69 7.90
N VAL A 157 4.76 -10.84 7.01
CA VAL A 157 4.59 -10.76 5.57
C VAL A 157 4.85 -12.15 5.00
N ASP A 158 6.02 -12.72 5.29
CA ASP A 158 6.46 -14.05 4.85
C ASP A 158 6.36 -14.16 3.30
N SER A 159 7.09 -13.31 2.58
CA SER A 159 7.08 -13.23 1.11
C SER A 159 8.48 -13.07 0.53
N ASP A 160 8.71 -13.66 -0.63
CA ASP A 160 9.99 -13.59 -1.34
C ASP A 160 10.15 -12.24 -2.09
N ILE A 161 11.39 -11.74 -2.12
CA ILE A 161 11.82 -10.55 -2.85
C ILE A 161 12.83 -11.02 -3.90
N GLU A 162 12.51 -10.84 -5.17
CA GLU A 162 13.38 -11.17 -6.29
C GLU A 162 14.16 -9.94 -6.78
N ALA A 163 15.45 -10.11 -7.07
CA ALA A 163 16.29 -9.03 -7.57
C ALA A 163 15.80 -8.53 -8.93
N GLY A 164 15.82 -7.21 -9.13
CA GLY A 164 15.39 -6.56 -10.38
C GLY A 164 13.90 -6.25 -10.45
N GLU A 165 13.08 -6.77 -9.53
CA GLU A 165 11.65 -6.52 -9.50
C GLU A 165 11.28 -5.25 -8.72
N SER A 166 10.04 -4.81 -8.91
CA SER A 166 9.42 -3.69 -8.19
C SER A 166 8.25 -4.18 -7.36
N TYR A 167 8.26 -3.82 -6.09
CA TYR A 167 7.23 -4.21 -5.13
C TYR A 167 6.54 -3.01 -4.48
N GLU A 168 5.30 -3.20 -4.09
CA GLU A 168 4.56 -2.35 -3.17
C GLU A 168 4.25 -3.13 -1.89
N LEU A 169 4.73 -2.65 -0.75
CA LEU A 169 4.37 -3.13 0.56
C LEU A 169 3.28 -2.25 1.15
N VAL A 170 2.05 -2.74 1.04
CA VAL A 170 0.85 -2.05 1.52
C VAL A 170 0.68 -2.35 3.00
N VAL A 171 0.77 -1.33 3.84
CA VAL A 171 0.45 -1.40 5.27
C VAL A 171 -0.98 -0.93 5.48
N ASP A 172 -1.86 -1.87 5.83
CA ASP A 172 -3.28 -1.62 6.08
C ASP A 172 -3.51 -1.44 7.58
N PHE A 173 -4.00 -0.26 7.97
CA PHE A 173 -4.38 0.05 9.34
C PHE A 173 -5.89 -0.10 9.51
N ASP A 174 -6.33 -0.86 10.51
CA ASP A 174 -7.77 -0.98 10.79
C ASP A 174 -8.17 -0.04 11.93
N ALA A 175 -8.52 1.21 11.60
CA ALA A 175 -8.93 2.21 12.59
C ALA A 175 -10.10 1.72 13.47
N ALA A 176 -11.07 1.03 12.87
CA ALA A 176 -12.28 0.57 13.56
C ALA A 176 -11.96 -0.45 14.67
N LYS A 177 -11.01 -1.36 14.44
CA LYS A 177 -10.54 -2.34 15.44
C LYS A 177 -9.43 -1.79 16.34
N SER A 178 -8.74 -0.73 15.91
CA SER A 178 -7.59 -0.18 16.62
C SER A 178 -7.96 0.73 17.80
N ILE A 179 -9.13 1.40 17.74
CA ILE A 179 -9.52 2.41 18.72
C ILE A 179 -10.43 1.79 19.79
N VAL A 180 -10.02 1.93 21.06
CA VAL A 180 -10.76 1.38 22.20
C VAL A 180 -11.22 2.50 23.13
N HIS A 181 -12.54 2.67 23.23
CA HIS A 181 -13.14 3.55 24.23
C HIS A 181 -13.17 2.88 25.61
N THR A 182 -12.60 3.55 26.62
CA THR A 182 -12.48 3.04 28.00
C THR A 182 -13.40 3.73 29.00
N GLY A 183 -14.26 4.64 28.54
CA GLY A 183 -15.18 5.43 29.36
C GLY A 183 -14.59 6.76 29.85
N SER A 184 -15.47 7.73 30.14
CA SER A 184 -15.09 9.12 30.50
C SER A 184 -14.22 9.80 29.44
N ASP A 185 -14.58 9.65 28.16
CA ASP A 185 -13.91 10.26 27.00
C ASP A 185 -12.43 9.89 26.87
N LYS A 186 -12.08 8.69 27.34
CA LYS A 186 -10.71 8.16 27.27
C LYS A 186 -10.61 7.09 26.20
N TYR A 187 -9.70 7.34 25.26
CA TYR A 187 -9.41 6.45 24.16
C TYR A 187 -8.02 5.83 24.32
N ILE A 188 -7.92 4.57 23.93
CA ILE A 188 -6.67 3.83 23.86
C ILE A 188 -6.49 3.40 22.41
N LEU A 189 -5.29 3.64 21.87
CA LEU A 189 -4.89 3.10 20.58
C LEU A 189 -4.23 1.74 20.79
N LYS A 190 -4.86 0.68 20.28
CA LYS A 190 -4.30 -0.66 20.18
C LYS A 190 -4.26 -1.04 18.70
N PRO A 191 -3.19 -0.66 17.97
CA PRO A 191 -3.17 -0.84 16.54
C PRO A 191 -3.47 -2.28 16.14
N VAL A 192 -4.28 -2.43 15.10
CA VAL A 192 -4.52 -3.66 14.36
C VAL A 192 -4.13 -3.32 12.95
N ILE A 193 -3.05 -3.94 12.47
CA ILE A 193 -2.50 -3.66 11.16
C ILE A 193 -2.24 -4.97 10.42
N ARG A 194 -2.25 -4.90 9.10
CA ARG A 194 -1.87 -5.97 8.18
C ARG A 194 -0.84 -5.41 7.19
N ALA A 195 -0.15 -6.30 6.52
CA ALA A 195 0.81 -5.94 5.51
C ALA A 195 0.71 -6.95 4.37
N LYS A 196 0.79 -6.45 3.15
CA LYS A 196 0.75 -7.26 1.93
C LYS A 196 1.80 -6.75 0.96
N LEU A 197 2.63 -7.67 0.49
CA LEU A 197 3.57 -7.40 -0.58
C LEU A 197 2.86 -7.67 -1.92
N ILE A 198 2.99 -6.74 -2.86
CA ILE A 198 2.41 -6.82 -4.19
C ILE A 198 3.55 -6.59 -5.19
N GLU A 199 3.66 -7.46 -6.19
CA GLU A 199 4.57 -7.25 -7.30
C GLU A 199 3.96 -6.28 -8.30
N SER A 200 4.66 -5.20 -8.61
CA SER A 200 4.12 -4.06 -9.37
C SER A 200 3.86 -4.40 -10.84
N ASP A 201 4.66 -5.30 -11.41
CA ASP A 201 4.58 -5.69 -12.83
C ASP A 201 3.72 -6.95 -13.08
N GLU A 202 3.34 -7.66 -12.01
CA GLU A 202 2.46 -8.83 -12.07
C GLU A 202 1.17 -8.59 -11.26
N PRO A 203 0.16 -7.92 -11.84
CA PRO A 203 -1.08 -7.66 -11.12
C PRO A 203 -1.78 -8.98 -10.78
N GLU A 204 -2.21 -9.12 -9.52
CA GLU A 204 -2.96 -10.27 -9.02
C GLU A 204 -4.42 -9.92 -8.68
N TYR A 205 -4.73 -8.63 -8.64
CA TYR A 205 -5.99 -8.11 -8.10
C TYR A 205 -6.74 -7.25 -9.12
N GLY A 206 -8.04 -7.14 -8.91
CA GLY A 206 -8.91 -6.18 -9.57
C GLY A 206 -9.50 -5.20 -8.56
N ALA A 207 -10.43 -4.38 -9.05
CA ALA A 207 -11.12 -3.39 -8.23
C ALA A 207 -12.61 -3.30 -8.58
N ILE A 208 -13.42 -2.80 -7.66
CA ILE A 208 -14.81 -2.39 -7.91
C ILE A 208 -14.93 -0.90 -7.60
N ALA A 209 -15.53 -0.16 -8.54
CA ALA A 209 -15.86 1.24 -8.36
C ALA A 209 -17.35 1.48 -8.61
N GLY A 210 -17.91 2.50 -7.97
CA GLY A 210 -19.30 2.85 -8.16
C GLY A 210 -19.70 4.16 -7.50
N VAL A 211 -21.00 4.44 -7.57
CA VAL A 211 -21.61 5.61 -6.93
C VAL A 211 -22.87 5.19 -6.17
N VAL A 212 -22.99 5.63 -4.94
CA VAL A 212 -24.21 5.52 -4.11
C VAL A 212 -25.05 6.79 -4.25
N ALA A 213 -26.38 6.65 -4.32
CA ALA A 213 -27.30 7.78 -4.36
C ALA A 213 -28.53 7.59 -3.46
N PRO A 214 -29.02 8.66 -2.78
CA PRO A 214 -28.46 10.01 -2.76
C PRO A 214 -27.13 10.10 -1.98
N ASP A 215 -26.19 10.89 -2.50
CA ASP A 215 -24.86 11.16 -1.91
C ASP A 215 -24.95 11.91 -0.57
N SER A 216 -26.08 12.59 -0.31
CA SER A 216 -26.36 13.26 0.96
C SER A 216 -26.61 12.32 2.13
N VAL A 217 -26.61 11.00 1.92
CA VAL A 217 -26.86 9.99 2.94
C VAL A 217 -25.57 9.22 3.19
N SER A 218 -25.04 9.34 4.41
CA SER A 218 -23.91 8.50 4.86
C SER A 218 -24.29 7.03 4.75
N SER A 219 -23.36 6.21 4.27
CA SER A 219 -23.57 4.79 4.04
C SER A 219 -22.26 4.01 4.14
N VAL A 220 -22.36 2.70 4.24
CA VAL A 220 -21.23 1.77 4.12
C VAL A 220 -21.51 0.85 2.94
N VAL A 221 -20.50 0.61 2.11
CA VAL A 221 -20.54 -0.36 1.01
C VAL A 221 -19.76 -1.59 1.43
N TYR A 222 -20.39 -2.76 1.36
CA TYR A 222 -19.75 -4.05 1.59
C TYR A 222 -19.54 -4.76 0.26
N ILE A 223 -18.36 -5.34 0.08
CA ILE A 223 -18.01 -6.22 -1.04
C ILE A 223 -17.85 -7.62 -0.46
N ILE A 224 -18.78 -8.51 -0.79
CA ILE A 224 -18.95 -9.82 -0.13
C ILE A 224 -18.65 -10.92 -1.15
N ASN A 225 -17.72 -11.82 -0.81
CA ASN A 225 -17.37 -12.95 -1.68
C ASN A 225 -18.27 -14.19 -1.44
N GLU A 226 -18.01 -15.27 -2.19
CA GLU A 226 -18.80 -16.51 -2.09
C GLU A 226 -18.69 -17.24 -0.74
N ASP A 227 -17.61 -17.00 0.01
CA ASP A 227 -17.35 -17.57 1.34
C ASP A 227 -17.96 -16.74 2.48
N GLU A 228 -18.76 -15.71 2.15
CA GLU A 228 -19.33 -14.72 3.07
C GLU A 228 -18.27 -13.86 3.80
N ASP A 229 -17.02 -13.85 3.31
CA ASP A 229 -16.03 -12.88 3.73
C ASP A 229 -16.28 -11.55 3.03
N SER A 230 -15.92 -10.45 3.70
CA SER A 230 -16.23 -9.12 3.20
C SER A 230 -15.20 -8.09 3.56
N VAL A 231 -14.93 -7.20 2.61
CA VAL A 231 -14.31 -5.89 2.87
C VAL A 231 -15.39 -4.81 2.79
N SER A 232 -15.08 -3.63 3.33
CA SER A 232 -16.00 -2.50 3.31
C SER A 232 -15.30 -1.20 2.96
N THR A 233 -16.05 -0.26 2.40
CA THR A 233 -15.63 1.14 2.19
C THR A 233 -16.74 2.11 2.62
N MET A 234 -16.37 3.34 2.97
CA MET A 234 -17.30 4.46 3.09
C MET A 234 -17.22 5.31 1.81
N PRO A 235 -18.35 5.54 1.12
CA PRO A 235 -18.36 6.43 -0.03
C PRO A 235 -17.96 7.86 0.35
N GLU A 236 -17.24 8.49 -0.57
CA GLU A 236 -16.89 9.91 -0.55
C GLU A 236 -18.14 10.81 -0.50
N PRO A 237 -18.00 12.11 -0.15
CA PRO A 237 -19.14 13.04 -0.08
C PRO A 237 -19.96 13.19 -1.37
N ASN A 238 -19.43 12.77 -2.52
CA ASN A 238 -20.12 12.74 -3.82
C ASN A 238 -20.76 11.37 -4.12
N GLY A 239 -20.75 10.45 -3.16
CA GLY A 239 -21.25 9.09 -3.27
C GLY A 239 -20.30 8.10 -3.96
N TYR A 240 -19.14 8.54 -4.44
CA TYR A 240 -18.17 7.66 -5.09
C TYR A 240 -17.52 6.70 -4.09
N PHE A 241 -17.25 5.49 -4.51
CA PHE A 241 -16.43 4.56 -3.75
C PHE A 241 -15.54 3.75 -4.70
N LEU A 242 -14.38 3.34 -4.18
CA LEU A 242 -13.43 2.46 -4.85
C LEU A 242 -12.93 1.43 -3.83
N VAL A 243 -12.93 0.17 -4.22
CA VAL A 243 -12.35 -0.93 -3.43
C VAL A 243 -11.38 -1.67 -4.33
N GLU A 244 -10.12 -1.66 -3.95
CA GLU A 244 -9.01 -2.28 -4.68
C GLU A 244 -8.55 -3.57 -4.00
N MET A 245 -7.55 -4.23 -4.59
CA MET A 245 -6.94 -5.45 -4.04
C MET A 245 -7.93 -6.61 -3.87
N LEU A 246 -8.97 -6.65 -4.72
CA LEU A 246 -9.93 -7.74 -4.75
C LEU A 246 -9.40 -8.88 -5.60
N GLU A 247 -9.41 -10.09 -5.07
CA GLU A 247 -9.09 -11.29 -5.85
C GLU A 247 -10.07 -11.44 -7.03
N ALA A 248 -9.61 -12.04 -8.13
CA ALA A 248 -10.49 -12.32 -9.25
C ALA A 248 -11.58 -13.31 -8.85
N GLY A 249 -12.84 -12.96 -9.09
CA GLY A 249 -13.97 -13.72 -8.58
C GLY A 249 -15.30 -13.02 -8.79
N PHE A 250 -16.34 -13.53 -8.13
CA PHE A 250 -17.68 -12.92 -8.14
C PHE A 250 -18.03 -12.44 -6.74
N TYR A 251 -18.61 -11.24 -6.68
CA TYR A 251 -18.92 -10.55 -5.43
C TYR A 251 -20.35 -10.01 -5.44
N ASP A 252 -20.98 -10.00 -4.26
CA ASP A 252 -22.17 -9.20 -3.99
C ASP A 252 -21.75 -7.86 -3.38
N VAL A 253 -22.23 -6.78 -3.96
CA VAL A 253 -21.98 -5.42 -3.49
C VAL A 253 -23.24 -4.89 -2.83
N VAL A 254 -23.15 -4.53 -1.55
CA VAL A 254 -24.30 -4.09 -0.73
C VAL A 254 -24.01 -2.74 -0.11
N ALA A 255 -24.77 -1.72 -0.51
CA ALA A 255 -24.73 -0.39 0.08
C ALA A 255 -25.82 -0.27 1.16
N ILE A 256 -25.43 0.06 2.38
CA ILE A 256 -26.31 0.20 3.55
C ILE A 256 -26.32 1.66 4.00
N PRO A 257 -27.44 2.40 3.87
CA PRO A 257 -27.54 3.77 4.35
C PRO A 257 -27.59 3.83 5.88
N SER A 258 -27.25 4.97 6.44
CA SER A 258 -27.39 5.22 7.88
C SER A 258 -28.84 5.00 8.34
N GLU A 259 -29.01 4.42 9.54
CA GLU A 259 -30.34 4.08 10.06
C GLU A 259 -31.27 5.30 10.16
N GLU A 260 -30.71 6.48 10.43
CA GLU A 260 -31.46 7.74 10.56
C GLU A 260 -32.08 8.22 9.24
N SER A 261 -31.57 7.75 8.10
CA SER A 261 -32.11 8.10 6.78
C SER A 261 -33.51 7.54 6.54
N GLY A 262 -33.85 6.41 7.19
CA GLY A 262 -35.07 5.66 6.94
C GLY A 262 -35.14 5.01 5.55
N LEU A 263 -34.02 4.99 4.80
CA LEU A 263 -33.95 4.40 3.46
C LEU A 263 -33.58 2.91 3.52
N THR A 264 -33.99 2.18 2.49
CA THR A 264 -33.57 0.82 2.23
C THR A 264 -32.30 0.81 1.38
N GLY A 265 -31.37 -0.07 1.73
CA GLY A 265 -30.12 -0.28 1.00
C GLY A 265 -30.30 -0.78 -0.43
N ALA A 266 -29.20 -0.75 -1.18
CA ALA A 266 -29.14 -1.15 -2.58
C ALA A 266 -28.07 -2.21 -2.79
N SER A 267 -28.19 -3.01 -3.84
CA SER A 267 -27.18 -4.03 -4.15
C SER A 267 -26.97 -4.22 -5.65
N ALA A 268 -25.76 -4.67 -5.98
CA ALA A 268 -25.40 -5.30 -7.24
C ALA A 268 -24.91 -6.71 -6.94
N LEU A 269 -25.52 -7.72 -7.54
CA LEU A 269 -25.21 -9.12 -7.28
C LEU A 269 -24.38 -9.71 -8.41
N ASP A 270 -23.60 -10.75 -8.10
CA ASP A 270 -22.78 -11.50 -9.06
C ASP A 270 -21.85 -10.56 -9.89
N VAL A 271 -21.23 -9.58 -9.23
CA VAL A 271 -20.27 -8.64 -9.84
C VAL A 271 -18.96 -9.37 -10.08
N GLU A 272 -18.56 -9.49 -11.35
CA GLU A 272 -17.28 -10.10 -11.74
C GLU A 272 -16.12 -9.12 -11.52
N VAL A 273 -15.09 -9.59 -10.81
CA VAL A 273 -13.79 -8.92 -10.68
C VAL A 273 -12.78 -9.67 -11.51
N MET A 274 -12.04 -8.94 -12.34
CA MET A 274 -10.95 -9.45 -13.16
C MET A 274 -9.65 -8.77 -12.73
N ILE A 275 -8.54 -9.52 -12.81
CA ILE A 275 -7.19 -9.00 -12.58
C ILE A 275 -6.94 -7.79 -13.49
N ASP A 276 -6.32 -6.74 -12.92
CA ASP A 276 -5.94 -5.51 -13.61
C ASP A 276 -7.12 -4.75 -14.25
N VAL A 277 -8.33 -4.94 -13.70
CA VAL A 277 -9.55 -4.28 -14.16
C VAL A 277 -10.33 -3.69 -12.99
N THR A 278 -10.71 -2.42 -13.13
CA THR A 278 -11.75 -1.80 -12.31
C THR A 278 -13.13 -2.09 -12.91
N THR A 279 -13.93 -2.89 -12.21
CA THR A 279 -15.33 -3.13 -12.56
C THR A 279 -16.19 -1.95 -12.08
N GLU A 280 -16.68 -1.17 -13.04
CA GLU A 280 -17.56 -0.02 -12.80
C GLU A 280 -19.02 -0.45 -12.67
N LEU A 281 -19.65 -0.10 -11.54
CA LEU A 281 -21.05 -0.39 -11.27
C LEU A 281 -22.00 0.70 -11.75
N ASP A 282 -23.22 0.30 -12.10
CA ASP A 282 -24.35 1.23 -12.15
C ASP A 282 -24.59 1.83 -10.75
N THR A 283 -25.14 3.06 -10.71
CA THR A 283 -25.43 3.73 -9.44
C THR A 283 -26.30 2.88 -8.51
N LEU A 284 -25.82 2.63 -7.30
CA LEU A 284 -26.55 1.98 -6.22
C LEU A 284 -27.52 2.99 -5.60
N LYS A 285 -28.82 2.81 -5.87
CA LYS A 285 -29.87 3.77 -5.47
C LYS A 285 -30.65 3.27 -4.28
N PHE A 286 -30.56 3.99 -3.17
CA PHE A 286 -31.41 3.77 -2.01
C PHE A 286 -32.88 4.08 -2.33
N THR A 287 -33.78 3.36 -1.66
CA THR A 287 -35.23 3.49 -1.86
C THR A 287 -35.95 3.74 -0.54
N GLU A 288 -37.17 4.29 -0.62
CA GLU A 288 -38.09 4.38 0.54
C GLU A 288 -38.62 3.00 0.98
#